data_AF-Q9TGJ2-F1
#
_entry.id   AF-Q9TGJ2-F1
#
_cell.length_a   1.000
_cell.length_b   1.000
_cell.length_c   1.000
_cell.angle_alpha   90.00
_cell.angle_beta   90.00
_cell.angle_gamma   90.00
#
_symmetry.space_group_name_H-M   'P 1'
#
loop_
_entity.id
_entity.type
_entity.pdbx_description
1 polymer ?
#
loop_
_entity_poly.entity_id
_entity_poly.type
_entity_poly.pdbx_seq_one_letter_code
_entity_poly.pdbx_strand_id
1 'polypeptide(L)'
;MVVRFIVNNVVIFSLIFSIFFSFMCCLVDSLLGFWVFLELGSLSLIPSFFFNLSYSYYNFYNSILCYVVMSGLSSVFLVSGIMISGLYYFVFLGFSIKFGLFPFMFWVYRVFAVSNWVFIFL
;
A
#
# COMPACT_ATOMS: atom_id res chain seq x y z
N MET A 1 -4.82 26.35 -12.35
CA MET A 1 -4.16 26.61 -11.06
C MET A 1 -4.81 25.85 -9.91
N VAL A 2 -6.14 25.95 -9.74
CA VAL A 2 -6.91 25.26 -8.68
C VAL A 2 -6.74 23.73 -8.68
N VAL A 3 -6.77 23.08 -9.85
CA VAL A 3 -6.58 21.62 -9.97
C VAL A 3 -5.20 21.18 -9.47
N ARG A 4 -4.14 21.94 -9.76
CA ARG A 4 -2.78 21.66 -9.23
C ARG A 4 -2.71 21.80 -7.71
N PHE A 5 -3.44 22.77 -7.15
CA PHE A 5 -3.46 22.99 -5.70
C PHE A 5 -4.15 21.85 -4.96
N ILE A 6 -5.28 21.37 -5.48
CA ILE A 6 -6.01 20.20 -4.92
C ILE A 6 -5.12 18.96 -5.01
N VAL A 7 -4.48 18.73 -6.16
CA VAL A 7 -3.58 17.58 -6.36
C VAL A 7 -2.38 17.61 -5.40
N ASN A 8 -1.83 18.79 -5.11
CA ASN A 8 -0.75 18.93 -4.13
C ASN A 8 -1.23 18.61 -2.70
N ASN A 9 -2.44 19.06 -2.34
CA ASN A 9 -3.02 18.77 -1.03
C ASN A 9 -3.25 17.27 -0.81
N VAL A 10 -3.62 16.54 -1.87
CA VAL A 10 -3.81 15.08 -1.82
C VAL A 10 -2.49 14.34 -1.55
N VAL A 11 -1.39 14.79 -2.16
CA VAL A 11 -0.06 14.21 -1.90
C VAL A 11 0.41 14.53 -0.49
N ILE A 12 0.24 15.77 -0.03
CA ILE A 12 0.60 16.15 1.33
C ILE A 12 -0.18 15.31 2.36
N PHE A 13 -1.47 15.08 2.10
CA PHE A 13 -2.30 14.18 2.90
C PHE A 13 -1.69 12.76 2.94
N SER A 14 -1.41 12.14 1.79
CA SER A 14 -0.84 10.79 1.77
C SER A 14 0.53 10.72 2.45
N LEU A 15 1.35 11.77 2.36
CA LEU A 15 2.65 11.89 3.00
C LEU A 15 2.55 11.91 4.53
N ILE A 16 1.69 12.77 5.07
CA ILE A 16 1.53 12.90 6.52
C ILE A 16 0.96 11.60 7.10
N PHE A 17 -0.07 11.02 6.46
CA PHE A 17 -0.71 9.81 6.98
C PHE A 17 0.17 8.57 6.86
N SER A 18 0.92 8.39 5.77
CA SER A 18 1.85 7.26 5.64
C SER A 18 2.97 7.28 6.69
N ILE A 19 3.58 8.45 6.92
CA ILE A 19 4.59 8.63 7.98
C ILE A 19 3.97 8.40 9.37
N PHE A 20 2.79 8.96 9.61
CA PHE A 20 2.11 8.79 10.90
C PHE A 20 1.77 7.31 11.18
N PHE A 21 1.20 6.60 10.21
CA PHE A 21 0.83 5.19 10.39
C PHE A 21 2.05 4.27 10.50
N SER A 22 3.10 4.51 9.71
CA SER A 22 4.36 3.76 9.84
C SER A 22 5.03 3.99 11.20
N PHE A 23 4.98 5.21 11.74
CA PHE A 23 5.45 5.49 13.10
C PHE A 23 4.59 4.77 14.15
N MET A 24 3.27 4.77 14.00
CA MET A 24 2.36 4.05 14.89
C MET A 24 2.58 2.53 14.86
N CYS A 25 2.96 1.95 13.72
CA CYS A 25 3.34 0.52 13.65
C CYS A 25 4.46 0.16 14.64
N CYS A 26 5.40 1.08 14.91
CA CYS A 26 6.51 0.84 15.84
C CYS A 26 6.10 0.96 17.32
N LEU A 27 5.00 1.65 17.61
CA LEU A 27 4.56 1.94 18.99
C LEU A 27 3.55 0.92 19.53
N VAL A 28 3.08 -0.01 18.71
CA VAL A 28 1.93 -0.84 19.04
C VAL A 28 2.37 -2.19 19.58
N ASP A 29 1.87 -2.53 20.77
CA ASP A 29 2.26 -3.75 21.48
C ASP A 29 1.57 -5.02 20.97
N SER A 30 0.48 -4.88 20.20
CA SER A 30 -0.32 -6.03 19.74
C SER A 30 -0.10 -6.30 18.25
N LEU A 31 0.05 -7.59 17.89
CA LEU A 31 0.17 -8.04 16.49
C LEU A 31 -1.04 -7.63 15.63
N LEU A 32 -2.24 -7.64 16.22
CA LEU A 32 -3.46 -7.20 15.55
C LEU A 32 -3.45 -5.68 15.32
N GLY A 33 -3.02 -4.90 16.30
CA GLY A 33 -2.86 -3.45 16.13
C GLY A 33 -1.82 -3.12 15.06
N PHE A 34 -0.68 -3.82 15.05
CA PHE A 34 0.32 -3.71 13.99
C PHE A 34 -0.30 -3.96 12.61
N TRP A 35 -1.10 -5.00 12.45
CA TRP A 35 -1.80 -5.28 11.19
C TRP A 35 -2.73 -4.14 10.76
N VAL A 36 -3.52 -3.58 11.69
CA VAL A 36 -4.43 -2.46 11.39
C VAL A 36 -3.67 -1.24 10.88
N PHE A 37 -2.59 -0.84 11.54
CA PHE A 37 -1.81 0.33 11.11
C PHE A 37 -1.12 0.10 9.78
N LEU A 38 -0.69 -1.14 9.50
CA LEU A 38 -0.15 -1.50 8.20
C LEU A 38 -1.20 -1.32 7.09
N GLU A 39 -2.46 -1.70 7.30
CA GLU A 39 -3.53 -1.47 6.32
C GLU A 39 -3.91 -0.01 6.16
N LEU A 40 -3.95 0.75 7.25
CA LEU A 40 -4.20 2.19 7.16
C LEU A 40 -3.09 2.91 6.38
N GLY A 41 -1.83 2.48 6.57
CA GLY A 41 -0.70 2.91 5.76
C GLY A 41 -0.89 2.58 4.28
N SER A 42 -1.24 1.34 3.94
CA SER A 42 -1.43 0.90 2.56
C SER A 42 -2.54 1.67 1.83
N LEU A 43 -3.64 1.97 2.53
CA LEU A 43 -4.77 2.75 2.01
C LEU A 43 -4.42 4.24 1.86
N SER A 44 -3.61 4.79 2.76
CA SER A 44 -3.18 6.20 2.72
C SER A 44 -2.33 6.54 1.49
N LEU A 45 -1.72 5.54 0.84
CA LEU A 45 -0.95 5.70 -0.39
C LEU A 45 -1.83 5.83 -1.65
N ILE A 46 -3.08 5.33 -1.64
CA ILE A 46 -3.97 5.33 -2.82
C ILE A 46 -4.19 6.74 -3.39
N PRO A 47 -4.46 7.78 -2.58
CA PRO A 47 -4.67 9.13 -3.10
C PRO A 47 -3.44 9.69 -3.86
N SER A 48 -2.22 9.26 -3.51
CA SER A 48 -1.00 9.72 -4.17
C SER A 48 -0.87 9.23 -5.63
N PHE A 49 -1.55 8.15 -6.01
CA PHE A 49 -1.63 7.71 -7.40
C PHE A 49 -2.24 8.76 -8.32
N PHE A 50 -3.19 9.56 -7.81
CA PHE A 50 -3.88 10.58 -8.60
C PHE A 50 -3.06 11.86 -8.81
N PHE A 51 -1.83 11.91 -8.30
CA PHE A 51 -0.88 12.94 -8.67
C PHE A 51 -0.62 12.90 -10.19
N ASN A 52 -0.54 14.04 -10.87
CA ASN A 52 -0.28 14.10 -12.32
C ASN A 52 -1.22 13.28 -13.25
N LEU A 53 -2.54 13.43 -13.08
CA LEU A 53 -3.58 12.99 -14.04
C LEU A 53 -3.44 13.57 -15.47
N SER A 54 -2.46 14.43 -15.75
CA SER A 54 -2.25 15.01 -17.08
C SER A 54 -1.84 13.99 -18.14
N TYR A 55 -1.35 12.81 -17.72
CA TYR A 55 -1.04 11.71 -18.61
C TYR A 55 -2.10 10.63 -18.42
N SER A 56 -3.07 10.59 -19.34
CA SER A 56 -4.09 9.54 -19.40
C SER A 56 -3.44 8.22 -19.80
N TYR A 57 -2.78 7.56 -18.85
CA TYR A 57 -2.29 6.20 -19.05
C TYR A 57 -3.49 5.26 -19.09
N TYR A 58 -3.70 4.60 -20.25
CA TYR A 58 -4.78 3.62 -20.48
C TYR A 58 -4.86 2.48 -19.44
N ASN A 59 -3.85 2.31 -18.59
CA ASN A 59 -3.75 1.25 -17.59
C ASN A 59 -3.82 1.73 -16.12
N PHE A 60 -4.10 3.00 -15.86
CA PHE A 60 -4.05 3.58 -14.50
C PHE A 60 -4.99 2.89 -13.50
N TYR A 61 -6.27 2.73 -13.87
CA TYR A 61 -7.24 2.05 -13.00
C TYR A 61 -6.90 0.57 -12.80
N ASN A 62 -6.34 -0.08 -13.82
CA ASN A 62 -5.90 -1.47 -13.72
C ASN A 62 -4.73 -1.61 -12.73
N SER A 63 -3.77 -0.67 -12.72
CA SER A 63 -2.68 -0.66 -11.74
C SER A 63 -3.16 -0.43 -10.30
N ILE A 64 -4.11 0.49 -10.09
CA ILE A 64 -4.68 0.72 -8.75
C ILE A 64 -5.43 -0.52 -8.27
N LEU A 65 -6.25 -1.12 -9.13
CA LEU A 65 -6.98 -2.34 -8.78
C LEU A 65 -6.01 -3.47 -8.45
N CYS A 66 -4.93 -3.63 -9.22
CA CYS A 66 -3.88 -4.60 -8.93
C CYS A 66 -3.20 -4.34 -7.58
N TYR A 67 -2.91 -3.07 -7.24
CA TYR A 67 -2.38 -2.69 -5.93
C TYR A 67 -3.34 -3.08 -4.79
N VAL A 68 -4.62 -2.71 -4.89
CA VAL A 68 -5.64 -2.98 -3.85
C VAL A 68 -5.90 -4.47 -3.67
N VAL A 69 -5.96 -5.25 -4.77
CA VAL A 69 -6.16 -6.70 -4.69
C VAL A 69 -4.97 -7.37 -4.03
N MET A 70 -3.74 -6.99 -4.38
CA MET A 70 -2.54 -7.61 -3.81
C MET A 70 -2.30 -7.20 -2.36
N SER A 71 -2.56 -5.94 -2.00
CA SER A 71 -2.52 -5.49 -0.61
C SER A 71 -3.57 -6.23 0.23
N GLY A 72 -4.79 -6.39 -0.28
CA GLY A 72 -5.86 -7.15 0.37
C GLY A 72 -5.54 -8.64 0.51
N LEU A 73 -4.96 -9.29 -0.51
CA LEU A 73 -4.53 -10.68 -0.40
C LEU A 73 -3.46 -10.86 0.68
N SER A 74 -2.48 -9.96 0.74
CA SER A 74 -1.45 -9.99 1.79
C SER A 74 -2.04 -9.84 3.20
N SER A 75 -3.10 -9.04 3.34
CA SER A 75 -3.77 -8.79 4.61
C SER A 75 -4.50 -10.02 5.14
N VAL A 76 -5.19 -10.75 4.26
CA VAL A 76 -5.89 -12.00 4.62
C VAL A 76 -4.90 -13.06 5.09
N PHE A 77 -3.75 -13.19 4.43
CA PHE A 77 -2.69 -14.12 4.88
C PHE A 77 -2.11 -13.70 6.24
N LEU A 78 -1.88 -12.41 6.47
CA LEU A 78 -1.42 -11.91 7.76
C LEU A 78 -2.43 -12.20 8.89
N VAL A 79 -3.71 -11.86 8.70
CA VAL A 79 -4.75 -12.08 9.73
C VAL A 79 -4.95 -13.56 10.02
N SER A 80 -5.04 -14.40 8.98
CA SER A 80 -5.20 -15.84 9.16
C SER A 80 -4.01 -16.47 9.89
N GLY A 81 -2.79 -16.02 9.58
CA GLY A 81 -1.58 -16.48 10.28
C GLY A 81 -1.48 -16.01 11.74
N ILE A 82 -2.04 -14.85 12.08
CA ILE A 82 -2.08 -14.33 13.47
C ILE A 82 -3.17 -15.05 14.29
N MET A 83 -4.33 -15.32 13.70
CA MET A 83 -5.48 -15.86 14.43
C MET A 83 -5.42 -17.38 14.65
N ILE A 84 -4.77 -18.13 13.75
CA ILE A 84 -4.74 -19.60 13.77
C ILE A 84 -3.33 -20.09 14.10
N SER A 85 -3.16 -20.71 15.26
CA SER A 85 -1.85 -21.15 15.78
C SER A 85 -1.10 -22.13 14.87
N GLY A 86 -1.79 -22.87 14.00
CA GLY A 86 -1.19 -23.80 13.06
C GLY A 86 -0.68 -23.19 11.74
N LEU A 87 -0.95 -21.91 11.48
CA LEU A 87 -0.72 -21.27 10.16
C LEU A 87 0.34 -20.15 10.19
N TYR A 88 1.32 -20.22 11.09
CA TYR A 88 2.33 -19.17 11.25
C TYR A 88 3.11 -18.86 9.95
N TYR A 89 3.30 -19.86 9.07
CA TYR A 89 3.90 -19.66 7.74
C TYR A 89 3.15 -18.63 6.86
N PHE A 90 1.86 -18.43 7.09
CA PHE A 90 1.07 -17.43 6.37
C PHE A 90 1.45 -16.00 6.76
N VAL A 91 2.00 -15.77 7.95
CA VAL A 91 2.54 -14.45 8.33
C VAL A 91 3.72 -14.10 7.42
N PHE A 92 4.66 -15.04 7.25
CA PHE A 92 5.80 -14.86 6.34
C PHE A 92 5.33 -14.66 4.89
N LEU A 93 4.40 -15.48 4.40
CA LEU A 93 3.85 -15.34 3.05
C LEU A 93 3.15 -13.98 2.87
N GLY A 94 2.38 -13.54 3.86
CA GLY A 94 1.72 -12.23 3.86
C GLY A 94 2.73 -11.09 3.69
N PHE A 95 3.80 -11.08 4.48
CA PHE A 95 4.88 -10.09 4.32
C PHE A 95 5.61 -10.22 2.98
N SER A 96 5.86 -11.45 2.49
CA SER A 96 6.54 -11.67 1.21
C SER A 96 5.74 -11.07 0.03
N ILE A 97 4.41 -11.19 0.06
CA ILE A 97 3.54 -10.59 -0.94
C ILE A 97 3.53 -9.06 -0.79
N LYS A 98 3.44 -8.57 0.45
CA LYS A 98 3.31 -7.14 0.75
C LYS A 98 4.56 -6.32 0.38
N PHE A 99 5.75 -6.88 0.61
CA PHE A 99 7.01 -6.28 0.16
C PHE A 99 7.36 -6.60 -1.30
N GLY A 100 6.58 -7.46 -1.98
CA GLY A 100 6.84 -7.87 -3.35
C GLY A 100 8.10 -8.71 -3.51
N LEU A 101 8.49 -9.49 -2.49
CA LEU A 101 9.65 -10.37 -2.58
C LEU A 101 9.43 -11.45 -3.66
N PHE A 102 10.51 -11.90 -4.30
CA PHE A 102 10.45 -13.00 -5.26
C PHE A 102 9.83 -14.24 -4.60
N PRO A 103 8.82 -14.90 -5.22
CA PRO A 103 8.32 -14.79 -6.59
C PRO A 103 7.17 -13.79 -6.82
N PHE A 104 6.72 -13.08 -5.80
CA PHE A 104 5.54 -12.19 -5.84
C PHE A 104 5.83 -10.76 -6.31
N MET A 105 6.91 -10.52 -7.08
CA MET A 105 7.29 -9.18 -7.56
C MET A 105 6.41 -8.67 -8.73
N PHE A 106 5.66 -9.55 -9.40
CA PHE A 106 4.94 -9.22 -10.65
C PHE A 106 3.96 -8.05 -10.54
N TRP A 107 3.30 -7.88 -9.39
CA TRP A 107 2.36 -6.78 -9.20
C TRP A 107 3.09 -5.45 -9.02
N VAL A 108 4.23 -5.43 -8.32
CA VAL A 108 5.08 -4.25 -8.14
C VAL A 108 5.46 -3.67 -9.50
N TYR A 109 5.86 -4.50 -10.45
CA TYR A 109 6.20 -4.04 -11.80
C TYR A 109 5.02 -3.38 -12.53
N ARG A 110 3.81 -3.96 -12.45
CA ARG A 110 2.62 -3.38 -13.09
C ARG A 110 2.23 -2.05 -12.47
N VAL A 111 2.35 -1.95 -11.15
CA VAL A 111 2.01 -0.74 -10.40
C VAL A 111 3.04 0.36 -10.68
N PHE A 112 4.33 0.03 -10.59
CA PHE A 112 5.41 1.02 -10.75
C PHE A 112 5.52 1.57 -12.17
N ALA A 113 5.24 0.76 -13.19
CA ALA A 113 5.29 1.19 -14.59
C ALA A 113 4.28 2.31 -14.93
N VAL A 114 3.17 2.42 -14.19
CA VAL A 114 2.11 3.41 -14.43
C VAL A 114 2.08 4.50 -13.36
N SER A 115 2.73 4.28 -12.22
CA SER A 115 2.73 5.19 -11.08
C SER A 115 3.70 6.38 -11.24
N ASN A 116 3.52 7.39 -10.38
CA ASN A 116 4.43 8.52 -10.29
C ASN A 116 5.61 8.24 -9.36
N TRP A 117 6.73 8.91 -9.59
CA TRP A 117 7.89 8.91 -8.68
C TRP A 117 7.54 9.27 -7.23
N VAL A 118 6.59 10.18 -7.02
CA VAL A 118 6.12 10.55 -5.67
C VAL A 118 5.50 9.36 -4.94
N PHE A 119 4.73 8.51 -5.63
CA PHE A 119 4.16 7.30 -5.05
C PHE A 119 5.25 6.27 -4.74
N ILE A 120 6.26 6.14 -5.61
CA ILE A 120 7.32 5.14 -5.45
C ILE A 120 8.23 5.45 -4.24
N PHE A 121 8.47 6.73 -3.95
CA PHE A 121 9.34 7.16 -2.85
C PHE A 121 8.62 7.41 -1.52
N LEU A 122 7.30 7.26 -1.49
CA LEU A 122 6.45 7.37 -0.30
C LEU A 122 6.38 6.04 0.46
#